data_AF-A0A534R443-F1
#
_entry.id   AF-A0A534R443-F1
#
_cell.length_a   1.000
_cell.length_b   1.000
_cell.length_c   1.000
_cell.angle_alpha   90.00
_cell.angle_beta   90.00
_cell.angle_gamma   90.00
#
_symmetry.space_group_name_H-M   'P 1'
#
loop_
_entity.id
_entity.type
_entity.pdbx_description
1 polymer ?
#
loop_
_entity_poly.entity_id
_entity_poly.type
_entity_poly.pdbx_seq_one_letter_code
_entity_poly.pdbx_strand_id
1 'polypeptide(L)'
;MPSRHATAQPDLDFVVDLNCDPDITPAQHAEARKMLVAAMGPCAEPVLRAATHAAAARRELAQHRAEAARAQLRGIVTAVNDGHVRLVVGGTDRVLVRPDGVELGVGQTVLTDAEGRTVLAAGEFLLGGTTYAFCERLEGHYALVRSLRDGPHDDLRQLAVVSDAVDLGALAPGDHVLGWSIDNGNLVLVTRRLGPPRPSVADDGGMMRCVVRREDIVGMEDVIARAERLFLDAASPAFVPLLEEADPGLVGAVFQGPAGCGKSKVATLLVCQVRARGGCALYRTASHYLSKWVGEGSAIMRADFAFLDASYEKTGVRPLLVVDELEAIALDRQHGWTLNGGHLDVLDTLLSLLTRSTARMIGISNIADRFLDTALVREGRIPIVPFPPRLEPEQVAALIAMRLARVPLTRSGGAS
;
A
#
# COMPACT_ATOMS: atom_id res chain seq x y z
N MET A 1 -0.94 42.63 -81.53
CA MET A 1 0.09 43.47 -80.87
C MET A 1 -0.32 44.92 -81.00
N PRO A 2 -0.05 45.83 -80.03
CA PRO A 2 0.42 45.68 -78.64
C PRO A 2 -0.67 46.17 -77.64
N SER A 3 -0.58 46.20 -76.30
CA SER A 3 0.18 45.55 -75.23
C SER A 3 -0.54 45.85 -73.90
N ARG A 4 -0.48 44.91 -72.96
CA ARG A 4 -0.90 45.05 -71.55
C ARG A 4 -0.18 46.21 -70.85
N HIS A 5 -0.83 46.87 -69.88
CA HIS A 5 -0.44 46.87 -68.46
C HIS A 5 -1.34 47.81 -67.64
N ALA A 6 -2.19 47.20 -66.81
CA ALA A 6 -2.85 47.86 -65.69
C ALA A 6 -1.87 47.94 -64.52
N THR A 7 -1.72 49.12 -63.91
CA THR A 7 -1.07 49.29 -62.61
C THR A 7 -2.07 49.96 -61.67
N ALA A 8 -2.86 49.13 -60.97
CA ALA A 8 -3.58 49.59 -59.79
C ALA A 8 -2.55 49.84 -58.69
N GLN A 9 -2.47 51.07 -58.19
CA GLN A 9 -1.68 51.37 -56.99
C GLN A 9 -2.23 50.54 -55.82
N PRO A 10 -1.38 49.81 -55.07
CA PRO A 10 -1.83 49.06 -53.92
C PRO A 10 -2.40 50.03 -52.88
N ASP A 11 -3.54 49.65 -52.30
CA ASP A 11 -4.22 50.40 -51.25
C ASP A 11 -3.30 50.59 -50.04
N LEU A 12 -3.34 51.76 -49.41
CA LEU A 12 -2.44 52.11 -48.31
C LEU A 12 -2.61 51.14 -47.13
N ASP A 13 -3.85 50.72 -46.87
CA ASP A 13 -4.19 49.76 -45.83
C ASP A 13 -3.53 48.40 -46.08
N PHE A 14 -3.53 47.94 -47.34
CA PHE A 14 -2.85 46.70 -47.73
C PHE A 14 -1.33 46.78 -47.52
N VAL A 15 -0.72 47.93 -47.83
CA VAL A 15 0.73 48.14 -47.64
C VAL A 15 1.09 48.17 -46.16
N VAL A 16 0.25 48.80 -45.32
CA VAL A 16 0.44 48.84 -43.86
C VAL A 16 0.29 47.43 -43.25
N ASP A 17 -0.76 46.70 -43.64
CA ASP A 17 -1.00 45.33 -43.18
C ASP A 17 0.16 44.39 -43.54
N LEU A 18 0.69 44.51 -44.77
CA LEU A 18 1.83 43.71 -45.22
C LEU A 18 3.09 43.99 -44.39
N ASN A 19 3.32 45.24 -43.97
CA ASN A 19 4.44 45.58 -43.07
C ASN A 19 4.22 45.14 -41.61
N CYS A 20 2.98 44.81 -41.23
CA CYS A 20 2.62 44.30 -39.89
C CYS A 20 2.52 42.77 -39.82
N ASP A 21 2.75 42.07 -40.93
CA ASP A 21 2.69 40.62 -41.01
C ASP A 21 3.96 40.00 -40.36
N PRO A 22 3.80 39.12 -39.35
CA PRO A 22 4.93 38.48 -38.70
C PRO A 22 5.66 37.44 -39.57
N ASP A 23 5.05 36.95 -40.65
CA ASP A 23 5.51 35.79 -41.41
C ASP A 23 6.05 36.13 -42.81
N ILE A 24 6.15 37.41 -43.15
CA ILE A 24 6.70 37.85 -44.44
C ILE A 24 8.22 37.64 -44.54
N THR A 25 8.67 37.26 -45.73
CA THR A 25 10.10 37.04 -46.00
C THR A 25 10.89 38.35 -46.02
N PRO A 26 12.22 38.33 -45.78
CA PRO A 26 13.05 39.54 -45.84
C PRO A 26 12.98 40.29 -47.18
N ALA A 27 12.80 39.57 -48.30
CA ALA A 27 12.65 40.16 -49.62
C ALA A 27 11.30 40.87 -49.78
N GLN A 28 10.21 40.27 -49.28
CA GLN A 28 8.88 40.88 -49.29
C GLN A 28 8.81 42.09 -48.34
N HIS A 29 9.49 42.02 -47.20
CA HIS A 29 9.59 43.13 -46.26
C HIS A 29 10.33 44.33 -46.86
N ALA A 30 11.42 44.09 -47.59
CA ALA A 30 12.14 45.14 -48.29
C ALA A 30 11.28 45.84 -49.36
N GLU A 31 10.43 45.06 -50.05
CA GLU A 31 9.52 45.58 -51.08
C GLU A 31 8.33 46.34 -50.47
N ALA A 32 7.70 45.80 -49.43
CA ALA A 32 6.63 46.45 -48.68
C ALA A 32 7.08 47.78 -48.06
N ARG A 33 8.34 47.85 -47.59
CA ARG A 33 8.95 49.08 -47.09
C ARG A 33 9.12 50.13 -48.19
N LYS A 34 9.55 49.74 -49.40
CA LYS A 34 9.64 50.65 -50.55
C LYS A 34 8.28 51.19 -50.94
N MET A 35 7.25 50.33 -50.95
CA MET A 35 5.87 50.73 -51.26
C MET A 35 5.34 51.74 -50.25
N LEU A 36 5.61 51.55 -48.96
CA LEU A 36 5.17 52.47 -47.91
C LEU A 36 5.91 53.81 -47.95
N VAL A 37 7.22 53.78 -48.23
CA VAL A 37 8.04 54.99 -48.42
C VAL A 37 7.60 55.76 -49.67
N ALA A 38 7.25 55.06 -50.76
CA ALA A 38 6.73 55.68 -51.97
C ALA A 38 5.35 56.31 -51.75
N ALA A 39 4.52 55.73 -50.87
CA ALA A 39 3.18 56.23 -50.58
C ALA A 39 3.15 57.40 -49.59
N MET A 40 4.02 57.41 -48.57
CA MET A 40 3.94 58.37 -47.45
C MET A 40 5.17 59.27 -47.28
N GLY A 41 6.23 59.05 -48.07
CA GLY A 41 7.46 59.85 -48.03
C GLY A 41 8.04 59.98 -46.61
N PRO A 42 8.23 61.20 -46.07
CA PRO A 42 8.83 61.41 -44.75
C PRO A 42 7.98 60.87 -43.59
N CYS A 43 6.68 60.65 -43.78
CA CYS A 43 5.79 60.08 -42.77
C CYS A 43 5.85 58.54 -42.70
N ALA A 44 6.59 57.88 -43.60
CA ALA A 44 6.69 56.42 -43.61
C ALA A 44 7.49 55.87 -42.42
N GLU A 45 8.50 56.59 -41.94
CA GLU A 45 9.43 56.10 -40.92
C GLU A 45 8.76 55.84 -39.55
N PRO A 46 7.90 56.73 -39.01
CA PRO A 46 7.12 56.43 -37.80
C PRO A 46 6.20 55.21 -37.97
N VAL A 47 5.58 55.05 -39.14
CA VAL A 47 4.65 53.94 -39.41
C VAL A 47 5.39 52.61 -39.55
N LEU A 48 6.57 52.61 -40.17
CA LEU A 48 7.44 51.43 -40.23
C LEU A 48 7.86 50.98 -38.83
N ARG A 49 8.21 51.92 -37.93
CA ARG A 49 8.52 51.57 -36.53
C ARG A 49 7.31 50.97 -35.83
N ALA A 50 6.14 51.58 -35.96
CA ALA A 50 4.90 51.04 -35.39
C ALA A 50 4.59 49.63 -35.94
N ALA A 51 4.78 49.42 -37.24
CA ALA A 51 4.58 48.13 -37.89
C ALA A 51 5.55 47.06 -37.37
N THR A 52 6.84 47.40 -37.15
CA THR A 52 7.81 46.46 -36.55
C THR A 52 7.45 46.08 -35.12
N HIS A 53 6.97 47.03 -34.31
CA HIS A 53 6.49 46.74 -32.96
C HIS A 53 5.22 45.87 -32.98
N ALA A 54 4.30 46.13 -33.90
CA ALA A 54 3.09 45.33 -34.06
C ALA A 54 3.41 43.89 -34.51
N ALA A 55 4.34 43.70 -35.44
CA ALA A 55 4.79 42.39 -35.88
C ALA A 55 5.48 41.62 -34.74
N ALA A 56 6.31 42.28 -33.92
CA ALA A 56 6.93 41.68 -32.74
C ALA A 56 5.90 41.23 -31.70
N ALA A 57 4.92 42.09 -31.37
CA ALA A 57 3.84 41.76 -30.44
C ALA A 57 2.97 40.60 -30.96
N ARG A 58 2.71 40.52 -32.27
CA ARG A 58 1.99 39.40 -32.90
C ARG A 58 2.79 38.10 -32.83
N ARG A 59 4.12 38.13 -33.00
CA ARG A 59 5.00 36.97 -32.82
C ARG A 59 5.01 36.47 -31.38
N GLU A 60 5.13 37.36 -30.41
CA GLU A 60 5.07 37.01 -28.98
C GLU A 60 3.72 36.38 -28.63
N LEU A 61 2.60 36.96 -29.11
CA LEU A 61 1.26 36.39 -28.90
C LEU A 61 1.12 35.01 -29.55
N ALA A 62 1.68 34.81 -30.75
CA ALA A 62 1.66 33.52 -31.44
C ALA A 62 2.53 32.48 -30.72
N GLN A 63 3.69 32.87 -30.19
CA GLN A 63 4.56 32.03 -29.37
C GLN A 63 3.87 31.63 -28.06
N HIS A 64 3.29 32.58 -27.34
CA HIS A 64 2.51 32.29 -26.13
C HIS A 64 1.30 31.39 -26.39
N ARG A 65 0.62 31.53 -27.54
CA ARG A 65 -0.45 30.62 -27.97
C ARG A 65 0.07 29.22 -28.32
N ALA A 66 1.23 29.12 -28.97
CA ALA A 66 1.86 27.83 -29.29
C ALA A 66 2.41 27.11 -28.05
N GLU A 67 2.92 27.87 -27.06
CA GLU A 67 3.34 27.36 -25.75
C GLU A 67 2.13 26.94 -24.90
N ALA A 68 1.03 27.71 -24.91
CA ALA A 68 -0.22 27.32 -24.29
C ALA A 68 -0.81 26.05 -24.94
N ALA A 69 -0.73 25.90 -26.26
CA ALA A 69 -1.12 24.68 -26.97
C ALA A 69 -0.23 23.46 -26.64
N ARG A 70 0.97 23.67 -26.07
CA ARG A 70 1.85 22.61 -25.55
C ARG A 70 1.56 22.23 -24.09
N ALA A 71 0.69 22.94 -23.39
CA ALA A 71 0.29 22.59 -22.02
C ALA A 71 -0.58 21.32 -22.04
N GLN A 72 0.04 20.15 -22.18
CA GLN A 72 -0.69 18.88 -22.19
C GLN A 72 -1.12 18.53 -20.77
N LEU A 73 -2.41 18.33 -20.55
CA LEU A 73 -2.91 17.77 -19.30
C LEU A 73 -2.79 16.24 -19.35
N ARG A 74 -2.43 15.64 -18.22
CA ARG A 74 -2.42 14.19 -18.06
C ARG A 74 -3.75 13.75 -17.48
N GLY A 75 -4.45 12.89 -18.21
CA GLY A 75 -5.67 12.23 -17.78
C GLY A 75 -5.44 10.77 -17.43
N ILE A 76 -6.37 10.16 -16.70
CA ILE A 76 -6.39 8.72 -16.46
C ILE A 76 -7.73 8.17 -16.90
N VAL A 77 -7.71 7.11 -17.69
CA VAL A 77 -8.91 6.45 -18.20
C VAL A 77 -9.65 5.73 -17.08
N THR A 78 -10.91 6.09 -16.88
CA THR A 78 -11.80 5.50 -15.88
C THR A 78 -12.88 4.62 -16.50
N ALA A 79 -13.23 4.85 -17.76
CA ALA A 79 -14.14 3.99 -18.52
C ALA A 79 -13.85 4.06 -20.02
N VAL A 80 -14.18 2.98 -20.73
CA VAL A 80 -14.11 2.91 -22.19
C VAL A 80 -15.43 2.31 -22.66
N ASN A 81 -16.21 3.10 -23.39
CA ASN A 81 -17.47 2.71 -24.00
C ASN A 81 -17.35 2.88 -25.53
N ASP A 82 -18.26 2.25 -26.30
CA ASP A 82 -18.18 2.31 -27.77
C ASP A 82 -18.19 3.78 -28.27
N GLY A 83 -17.05 4.20 -28.84
CA GLY A 83 -16.81 5.56 -29.36
C GLY A 83 -16.45 6.64 -28.33
N HIS A 84 -16.56 6.36 -27.04
CA HIS A 84 -16.32 7.35 -25.97
C HIS A 84 -15.41 6.83 -24.86
N VAL A 85 -14.56 7.71 -24.33
CA VAL A 85 -13.69 7.41 -23.21
C VAL A 85 -13.97 8.39 -22.07
N ARG A 86 -14.06 7.86 -20.85
CA ARG A 86 -14.16 8.67 -19.64
C ARG A 86 -12.78 8.76 -18.98
N LEU A 87 -12.41 9.98 -18.59
CA LEU A 87 -11.09 10.31 -18.09
C LEU A 87 -11.22 11.22 -16.88
N VAL A 88 -10.36 11.01 -15.88
CA VAL A 88 -10.14 12.02 -14.84
C VAL A 88 -8.93 12.86 -15.22
N VAL A 89 -9.13 14.17 -15.40
CA VAL A 89 -8.09 15.15 -15.73
C VAL A 89 -8.05 16.17 -14.59
N GLY A 90 -6.94 16.23 -13.85
CA GLY A 90 -6.80 17.14 -12.70
C GLY A 90 -7.93 17.01 -11.68
N GLY A 91 -8.32 15.76 -11.35
CA GLY A 91 -9.40 15.48 -10.39
C GLY A 91 -10.83 15.66 -10.93
N THR A 92 -11.01 16.17 -12.14
CA THR A 92 -12.34 16.36 -12.75
C THR A 92 -12.65 15.25 -13.74
N ASP A 93 -13.86 14.68 -13.64
CA ASP A 93 -14.33 13.65 -14.56
C ASP A 93 -14.79 14.26 -15.90
N ARG A 94 -14.40 13.63 -17.01
CA ARG A 94 -14.67 14.09 -18.37
C ARG A 94 -14.96 12.94 -19.30
N VAL A 95 -15.92 13.13 -20.21
CA VAL A 95 -16.24 12.18 -21.28
C VAL A 95 -15.80 12.77 -22.61
N LEU A 96 -14.85 12.11 -23.26
CA LEU A 96 -14.28 12.53 -24.55
C LEU A 96 -14.59 11.50 -25.63
N VAL A 97 -14.47 11.92 -26.90
CA VAL A 97 -14.54 10.99 -28.04
C VAL A 97 -13.23 10.20 -28.11
N ARG A 98 -13.33 8.89 -28.28
CA ARG A 98 -12.15 8.02 -28.44
C ARG A 98 -11.53 8.24 -29.83
N PRO A 99 -10.22 8.52 -29.93
CA PRO A 99 -9.56 8.64 -31.23
C PRO A 99 -9.56 7.31 -31.99
N ASP A 100 -9.81 7.36 -33.31
CA ASP A 100 -9.74 6.20 -34.17
C ASP A 100 -8.33 5.59 -34.19
N GLY A 101 -8.22 4.28 -34.00
CA GLY A 101 -6.95 3.56 -34.01
C GLY A 101 -6.15 3.58 -32.70
N VAL A 102 -6.64 4.25 -31.65
CA VAL A 102 -6.00 4.23 -30.32
C VAL A 102 -6.72 3.24 -29.41
N GLU A 103 -6.03 2.17 -29.00
CA GLU A 103 -6.51 1.29 -27.94
C GLU A 103 -6.26 1.91 -26.58
N LEU A 104 -7.35 2.08 -25.82
CA LEU A 104 -7.34 2.63 -24.47
C LEU A 104 -7.91 1.60 -23.51
N GLY A 105 -7.24 1.43 -22.37
CA GLY A 105 -7.69 0.58 -21.28
C GLY A 105 -7.97 1.38 -20.01
N VAL A 106 -8.86 0.86 -19.15
CA VAL A 106 -9.11 1.44 -17.82
C VAL A 106 -7.83 1.41 -16.98
N GLY A 107 -7.51 2.52 -16.32
CA GLY A 107 -6.27 2.68 -15.56
C GLY A 107 -5.05 3.04 -16.43
N GLN A 108 -5.23 3.36 -17.71
CA GLN A 108 -4.17 3.87 -18.57
C GLN A 108 -4.07 5.39 -18.46
N THR A 109 -2.84 5.92 -18.44
CA THR A 109 -2.59 7.36 -18.53
C THR A 109 -2.77 7.83 -19.97
N VAL A 110 -3.29 9.05 -20.16
CA VAL A 110 -3.47 9.67 -21.48
C VAL A 110 -3.00 11.11 -21.47
N LEU A 111 -2.54 11.58 -22.62
CA LEU A 111 -2.25 12.99 -22.84
C LEU A 111 -3.46 13.63 -23.53
N THR A 112 -3.92 14.76 -23.01
CA THR A 112 -4.99 15.57 -23.61
C THR A 112 -4.47 16.91 -24.10
N ASP A 113 -5.28 17.61 -24.89
CA ASP A 113 -5.07 19.03 -25.18
C ASP A 113 -5.08 19.90 -23.90
N ALA A 114 -4.71 21.17 -24.05
CA ALA A 114 -4.61 22.12 -22.94
C ALA A 114 -5.97 22.40 -22.27
N GLU A 115 -7.06 22.22 -23.02
CA GLU A 115 -8.41 22.39 -22.51
C GLU A 115 -9.01 21.10 -21.92
N GLY A 116 -8.33 19.95 -22.02
CA GLY A 116 -8.82 18.63 -21.60
C GLY A 116 -10.04 18.14 -22.37
N ARG A 117 -10.15 18.44 -23.67
CA ARG A 117 -11.29 18.15 -24.55
C ARG A 117 -11.03 17.06 -25.58
N THR A 118 -9.77 16.79 -25.92
CA THR A 118 -9.40 15.74 -26.86
C THR A 118 -8.26 14.87 -26.33
N VAL A 119 -8.31 13.57 -26.62
CA VAL A 119 -7.22 12.63 -26.33
C VAL A 119 -6.21 12.69 -27.47
N LEU A 120 -4.96 13.00 -27.14
CA LEU A 120 -3.87 13.13 -28.11
C LEU A 120 -3.04 11.86 -28.21
N ALA A 121 -2.80 11.19 -27.08
CA ALA A 121 -1.98 9.98 -27.03
C ALA A 121 -2.30 9.10 -25.82
N ALA A 122 -2.06 7.80 -25.98
CA ALA A 122 -2.07 6.83 -24.90
C ALA A 122 -0.69 6.74 -24.23
N GLY A 123 -0.69 6.57 -22.91
CA GLY A 123 0.50 6.37 -22.08
C GLY A 123 0.52 5.00 -21.41
N GLU A 124 1.29 4.92 -20.32
CA GLU A 124 1.47 3.69 -19.54
C GLU A 124 0.27 3.41 -18.63
N PHE A 125 0.09 2.13 -18.27
CA PHE A 125 -0.86 1.72 -17.24
C PHE A 125 -0.36 2.08 -15.84
N LEU A 126 -1.29 2.37 -14.95
CA LEU A 126 -0.98 2.62 -13.55
C LEU A 126 -0.37 1.38 -12.88
N LEU A 127 0.80 1.54 -12.26
CA LEU A 127 1.49 0.51 -11.50
C LEU A 127 1.51 0.89 -10.00
N GLY A 128 1.52 -0.11 -9.11
CA GLY A 128 1.77 0.11 -7.67
C GLY A 128 0.59 0.71 -6.87
N GLY A 129 -0.65 0.37 -7.20
CA GLY A 129 -1.84 0.83 -6.46
C GLY A 129 -1.81 0.47 -4.96
N THR A 130 -2.57 1.23 -4.18
CA THR A 130 -2.69 1.07 -2.72
C THR A 130 -4.05 0.48 -2.36
N THR A 131 -4.13 -0.32 -1.31
CA THR A 131 -5.41 -0.87 -0.83
C THR A 131 -6.14 0.14 0.05
N TYR A 132 -7.42 0.34 -0.23
CA TYR A 132 -8.34 1.15 0.57
C TYR A 132 -9.54 0.32 1.01
N ALA A 133 -10.16 0.69 2.12
CA ALA A 133 -11.46 0.20 2.53
C ALA A 133 -12.57 1.09 1.93
N PHE A 134 -13.50 0.49 1.20
CA PHE A 134 -14.72 1.15 0.75
C PHE A 134 -15.57 1.53 1.96
N CYS A 135 -16.03 2.78 2.03
CA CYS A 135 -16.82 3.28 3.16
C CYS A 135 -18.30 3.43 2.77
N GLU A 136 -18.57 4.28 1.79
CA GLU A 136 -19.91 4.58 1.33
C GLU A 136 -19.92 4.99 -0.13
N ARG A 137 -21.04 4.71 -0.79
CA ARG A 137 -21.30 5.13 -2.16
C ARG A 137 -21.83 6.56 -2.16
N LEU A 138 -21.34 7.38 -3.08
CA LEU A 138 -21.87 8.71 -3.39
C LEU A 138 -22.62 8.67 -4.74
N GLU A 139 -23.11 9.82 -5.20
CA GLU A 139 -23.80 9.91 -6.49
C GLU A 139 -22.87 9.56 -7.67
N GLY A 140 -23.44 8.95 -8.71
CA GLY A 140 -22.71 8.57 -9.92
C GLY A 140 -21.64 7.50 -9.66
N HIS A 141 -20.40 7.81 -10.05
CA HIS A 141 -19.22 6.95 -9.93
C HIS A 141 -18.35 7.32 -8.72
N TYR A 142 -18.84 8.17 -7.82
CA TYR A 142 -18.10 8.61 -6.65
C TYR A 142 -18.35 7.70 -5.45
N ALA A 143 -17.34 7.56 -4.60
CA ALA A 143 -17.42 6.84 -3.34
C ALA A 143 -16.51 7.51 -2.31
N LEU A 144 -16.70 7.18 -1.03
CA LEU A 144 -15.69 7.44 -0.02
C LEU A 144 -14.91 6.17 0.27
N VAL A 145 -13.59 6.31 0.37
CA VAL A 145 -12.67 5.24 0.73
C VAL A 145 -11.78 5.69 1.88
N ARG A 146 -11.27 4.75 2.66
CA ARG A 146 -10.34 5.01 3.76
C ARG A 146 -9.03 4.27 3.49
N SER A 147 -7.91 4.96 3.66
CA SER A 147 -6.59 4.34 3.55
C SER A 147 -6.42 3.24 4.61
N LEU A 148 -5.74 2.14 4.24
CA LEU A 148 -5.34 1.10 5.19
C LEU A 148 -3.87 1.23 5.63
N ARG A 149 -3.16 2.28 5.18
CA ARG A 149 -1.77 2.59 5.55
C ARG A 149 -1.72 3.56 6.74
N ASP A 150 -0.67 3.43 7.57
CA ASP A 150 -0.42 4.30 8.72
C ASP A 150 -0.22 5.78 8.32
N GLY A 151 -0.94 6.67 8.99
CA GLY A 151 -0.76 8.13 8.94
C GLY A 151 -1.61 8.82 10.00
N PRO A 152 -1.35 10.09 10.35
CA PRO A 152 -2.10 10.86 11.37
C PRO A 152 -3.58 11.11 11.03
N HIS A 153 -4.04 10.55 9.91
CA HIS A 153 -5.34 10.76 9.29
C HIS A 153 -6.05 9.41 9.02
N ASP A 154 -5.83 8.40 9.86
CA ASP A 154 -6.28 7.01 9.68
C ASP A 154 -7.82 6.82 9.57
N ASP A 155 -8.57 7.84 10.01
CA ASP A 155 -10.03 7.95 9.88
C ASP A 155 -10.50 8.89 8.76
N LEU A 156 -9.59 9.55 8.04
CA LEU A 156 -10.00 10.43 6.94
C LEU A 156 -10.56 9.59 5.79
N ARG A 157 -11.85 9.81 5.54
CA ARG A 157 -12.50 9.38 4.31
C ARG A 157 -12.02 10.27 3.17
N GLN A 158 -11.45 9.65 2.16
CA GLN A 158 -11.01 10.30 0.92
C GLN A 158 -12.07 10.11 -0.15
N LEU A 159 -12.26 11.14 -0.98
CA LEU A 159 -13.12 11.05 -2.15
C LEU A 159 -12.46 10.09 -3.16
N ALA A 160 -13.26 9.20 -3.73
CA ALA A 160 -12.84 8.26 -4.73
C ALA A 160 -13.72 8.33 -5.98
N VAL A 161 -13.10 8.16 -7.15
CA VAL A 161 -13.78 7.86 -8.42
C VAL A 161 -13.62 6.38 -8.69
N VAL A 162 -14.72 5.68 -8.88
CA VAL A 162 -14.75 4.24 -9.16
C VAL A 162 -14.84 4.04 -10.67
N SER A 163 -13.85 3.35 -11.22
CA SER A 163 -13.80 3.03 -12.64
C SER A 163 -14.91 2.04 -13.01
N ASP A 164 -15.28 2.01 -14.30
CA ASP A 164 -16.32 1.09 -14.80
C ASP A 164 -15.85 -0.38 -14.82
N ALA A 165 -14.56 -0.63 -14.54
CA ALA A 165 -14.06 -1.99 -14.30
C ALA A 165 -14.54 -2.56 -12.95
N VAL A 166 -15.14 -1.73 -12.09
CA VAL A 166 -15.65 -2.11 -10.78
C VAL A 166 -17.15 -1.84 -10.71
N ASP A 167 -17.93 -2.88 -10.44
CA ASP A 167 -19.35 -2.71 -10.14
C ASP A 167 -19.54 -2.04 -8.77
N LEU A 168 -19.79 -0.73 -8.79
CA LEU A 168 -20.04 0.08 -7.61
C LEU A 168 -21.30 -0.37 -6.85
N GLY A 169 -22.27 -1.00 -7.52
CA GLY A 169 -23.47 -1.54 -6.88
C GLY A 169 -23.19 -2.80 -6.06
N ALA A 170 -22.13 -3.53 -6.38
CA ALA A 170 -21.73 -4.75 -5.70
C ALA A 170 -20.78 -4.53 -4.50
N LEU A 171 -20.29 -3.30 -4.29
CA LEU A 171 -19.40 -2.96 -3.18
C LEU A 171 -20.17 -2.77 -1.88
N ALA A 172 -19.77 -3.49 -0.84
CA ALA A 172 -20.28 -3.32 0.52
C ALA A 172 -19.33 -2.45 1.36
N PRO A 173 -19.83 -1.64 2.32
CA PRO A 173 -18.98 -0.97 3.31
C PRO A 173 -18.02 -1.96 3.98
N GLY A 174 -16.73 -1.64 3.94
CA GLY A 174 -15.63 -2.48 4.41
C GLY A 174 -14.88 -3.21 3.30
N ASP A 175 -15.47 -3.40 2.11
CA ASP A 175 -14.81 -4.08 0.99
C ASP A 175 -13.46 -3.43 0.67
N HIS A 176 -12.44 -4.27 0.44
CA HIS A 176 -11.15 -3.83 -0.01
C HIS A 176 -11.19 -3.52 -1.51
N VAL A 177 -10.65 -2.36 -1.86
CA VAL A 177 -10.52 -1.88 -3.24
C VAL A 177 -9.10 -1.43 -3.51
N LEU A 178 -8.63 -1.65 -4.73
CA LEU A 178 -7.34 -1.15 -5.19
C LEU A 178 -7.54 0.25 -5.76
N GLY A 179 -6.81 1.21 -5.18
CA GLY A 179 -6.91 2.62 -5.52
C GLY A 179 -5.57 3.31 -5.78
N TRP A 180 -5.61 4.39 -6.55
CA TRP A 180 -4.46 5.24 -6.87
C TRP A 180 -4.75 6.65 -6.43
N SER A 181 -3.86 7.18 -5.61
CA SER A 181 -3.87 8.60 -5.22
C SER A 181 -3.57 9.45 -6.44
N ILE A 182 -4.49 10.33 -6.79
CA ILE A 182 -4.42 11.25 -7.94
C ILE A 182 -4.72 12.67 -7.44
N ASP A 183 -4.33 13.67 -8.22
CA ASP A 183 -4.47 15.09 -7.84
C ASP A 183 -3.86 15.40 -6.46
N ASN A 184 -2.57 15.11 -6.29
CA ASN A 184 -1.82 15.32 -5.04
C ASN A 184 -2.45 14.64 -3.79
N GLY A 185 -3.28 13.62 -3.98
CA GLY A 185 -3.92 12.88 -2.89
C GLY A 185 -5.28 13.40 -2.45
N ASN A 186 -5.86 14.35 -3.20
CA ASN A 186 -7.22 14.80 -2.97
C ASN A 186 -8.27 13.78 -3.43
N LEU A 187 -7.90 12.93 -4.40
CA LEU A 187 -8.82 12.00 -5.04
C LEU A 187 -8.18 10.63 -5.20
N VAL A 188 -8.97 9.57 -5.01
CA VAL A 188 -8.52 8.18 -5.21
C VAL A 188 -9.24 7.59 -6.42
N LEU A 189 -8.53 7.20 -7.46
CA LEU A 189 -9.12 6.39 -8.53
C LEU A 189 -9.17 4.93 -8.07
N VAL A 190 -10.34 4.32 -7.99
CA VAL A 190 -10.50 2.88 -7.74
C VAL A 190 -10.63 2.16 -9.08
N THR A 191 -9.78 1.17 -9.35
CA THR A 191 -9.88 0.41 -10.61
C THR A 191 -10.18 -1.07 -10.46
N ARG A 192 -10.11 -1.59 -9.23
CA ARG A 192 -10.39 -3.00 -8.98
C ARG A 192 -11.00 -3.24 -7.60
N ARG A 193 -12.04 -4.07 -7.55
CA ARG A 193 -12.52 -4.67 -6.31
C ARG A 193 -11.61 -5.83 -5.92
N LEU A 194 -11.14 -5.82 -4.67
CA LEU A 194 -10.39 -6.94 -4.09
C LEU A 194 -11.30 -7.90 -3.32
N GLY A 195 -12.51 -7.44 -2.96
CA GLY A 195 -13.55 -8.22 -2.29
C GLY A 195 -13.77 -7.74 -0.86
N PRO A 196 -14.60 -8.43 -0.07
CA PRO A 196 -14.71 -8.14 1.36
C PRO A 196 -13.32 -8.22 2.01
N PRO A 197 -13.11 -7.48 3.13
CA PRO A 197 -11.91 -7.69 3.93
C PRO A 197 -11.87 -9.19 4.19
N ARG A 198 -10.73 -9.84 3.94
CA ARG A 198 -10.58 -11.21 4.40
C ARG A 198 -10.99 -11.17 5.86
N PRO A 199 -12.03 -11.91 6.29
CA PRO A 199 -12.29 -12.01 7.70
C PRO A 199 -10.94 -12.40 8.29
N SER A 200 -10.46 -11.66 9.29
CA SER A 200 -9.51 -12.29 10.21
C SER A 200 -10.22 -13.57 10.57
N VAL A 201 -9.63 -14.71 10.21
CA VAL A 201 -10.38 -15.96 10.19
C VAL A 201 -10.77 -16.27 11.64
N ALA A 202 -11.93 -15.78 12.06
CA ALA A 202 -12.85 -16.39 12.97
C ALA A 202 -13.52 -17.48 12.13
N ASP A 203 -12.79 -18.58 11.91
CA ASP A 203 -13.30 -19.91 12.27
C ASP A 203 -12.41 -21.10 11.87
N ASP A 204 -11.44 -20.98 10.96
CA ASP A 204 -10.71 -22.21 10.53
C ASP A 204 -9.43 -22.54 11.33
N GLY A 205 -8.94 -21.65 12.20
CA GLY A 205 -7.78 -21.93 13.08
C GLY A 205 -7.98 -21.62 14.57
N GLY A 206 -9.12 -21.03 14.92
CA GLY A 206 -9.32 -20.30 16.19
C GLY A 206 -9.79 -21.14 17.38
N MET A 207 -10.35 -22.33 17.18
CA MET A 207 -10.55 -23.30 18.24
C MET A 207 -9.74 -24.56 17.96
N MET A 208 -8.41 -24.42 17.90
CA MET A 208 -7.57 -25.58 18.26
C MET A 208 -8.10 -26.12 19.59
N ARG A 209 -8.76 -27.29 19.55
CA ARG A 209 -9.12 -28.02 20.77
C ARG A 209 -7.85 -28.20 21.55
N CYS A 210 -7.92 -28.07 22.87
CA CYS A 210 -6.71 -28.25 23.66
C CYS A 210 -6.24 -29.69 23.64
N VAL A 211 -5.32 -29.97 22.72
CA VAL A 211 -4.77 -31.31 22.48
C VAL A 211 -3.49 -31.54 23.29
N VAL A 212 -2.79 -30.48 23.70
CA VAL A 212 -1.50 -30.57 24.38
C VAL A 212 -1.67 -30.30 25.87
N ARG A 213 -1.26 -31.25 26.69
CA ARG A 213 -1.14 -31.12 28.15
C ARG A 213 0.32 -30.94 28.54
N ARG A 214 0.55 -30.43 29.75
CA ARG A 214 1.90 -30.30 30.32
C ARG A 214 2.63 -31.64 30.35
N GLU A 215 1.91 -32.71 30.63
CA GLU A 215 2.40 -34.10 30.65
C GLU A 215 2.90 -34.61 29.29
N ASP A 216 2.48 -33.98 28.18
CA ASP A 216 2.87 -34.37 26.82
C ASP A 216 4.23 -33.77 26.39
N ILE A 217 4.87 -32.97 27.26
CA ILE A 217 6.14 -32.30 27.01
C ILE A 217 7.15 -32.77 28.05
N VAL A 218 8.32 -33.20 27.60
CA VAL A 218 9.39 -33.74 28.45
C VAL A 218 10.65 -32.89 28.27
N GLY A 219 11.32 -32.58 29.37
CA GLY A 219 12.62 -31.93 29.37
C GLY A 219 12.60 -30.42 29.08
N MET A 220 11.40 -29.83 29.05
CA MET A 220 11.19 -28.39 28.82
C MET A 220 10.63 -27.69 30.06
N GLU A 221 10.79 -28.26 31.25
CA GLU A 221 10.15 -27.79 32.48
C GLU A 221 10.59 -26.35 32.81
N ASP A 222 11.88 -26.04 32.65
CA ASP A 222 12.43 -24.70 32.84
C ASP A 222 11.91 -23.69 31.81
N VAL A 223 11.79 -24.12 30.55
CA VAL A 223 11.29 -23.29 29.44
C VAL A 223 9.80 -22.99 29.65
N ILE A 224 9.02 -23.99 30.03
CA ILE A 224 7.60 -23.84 30.35
C ILE A 224 7.45 -22.92 31.57
N ALA A 225 8.18 -23.15 32.66
CA ALA A 225 8.11 -22.31 33.85
C ALA A 225 8.48 -20.85 33.55
N ARG A 226 9.51 -20.62 32.72
CA ARG A 226 9.88 -19.27 32.26
C ARG A 226 8.76 -18.64 31.43
N ALA A 227 8.18 -19.38 30.49
CA ALA A 227 7.09 -18.85 29.66
C ALA A 227 5.82 -18.58 30.48
N GLU A 228 5.43 -19.46 31.40
CA GLU A 228 4.30 -19.26 32.31
C GLU A 228 4.50 -17.98 33.16
N ARG A 229 5.71 -17.76 33.71
CA ARG A 229 6.01 -16.52 34.45
C ARG A 229 5.85 -15.27 33.59
N LEU A 230 6.34 -15.29 32.35
CA LEU A 230 6.27 -14.15 31.44
C LEU A 230 4.83 -13.86 30.98
N PHE A 231 4.07 -14.91 30.64
CA PHE A 231 2.80 -14.77 29.93
C PHE A 231 1.55 -14.96 30.79
N LEU A 232 1.66 -15.65 31.93
CA LEU A 232 0.52 -16.12 32.70
C LEU A 232 0.51 -15.64 34.17
N ASP A 233 1.67 -15.55 34.83
CA ASP A 233 1.74 -15.32 36.29
C ASP A 233 2.02 -13.87 36.70
N ALA A 234 2.22 -12.96 35.75
CA ALA A 234 2.30 -11.51 35.98
C ALA A 234 0.97 -10.87 36.47
N ALA A 235 0.10 -11.65 37.11
CA ALA A 235 -1.22 -11.30 37.62
C ALA A 235 -1.29 -11.29 39.17
N SER A 236 -0.16 -11.41 39.89
CA SER A 236 -0.14 -11.19 41.34
C SER A 236 -0.05 -9.69 41.65
N PRO A 237 -1.03 -9.11 42.40
CA PRO A 237 -1.00 -7.71 42.81
C PRO A 237 0.27 -7.32 43.58
N ALA A 238 0.92 -8.28 44.24
CA ALA A 238 2.15 -8.06 45.00
C ALA A 238 3.39 -7.81 44.12
N PHE A 239 3.35 -8.21 42.85
CA PHE A 239 4.45 -8.02 41.90
C PHE A 239 4.20 -6.87 40.92
N VAL A 240 3.01 -6.25 40.95
CA VAL A 240 2.67 -5.09 40.11
C VAL A 240 3.64 -3.91 40.32
N PRO A 241 4.01 -3.53 41.57
CA PRO A 241 4.97 -2.43 41.78
C PRO A 241 6.40 -2.77 41.30
N LEU A 242 6.78 -4.05 41.41
CA LEU A 242 8.06 -4.57 40.91
C LEU A 242 8.08 -4.73 39.39
N LEU A 243 6.91 -4.87 38.75
CA LEU A 243 6.73 -4.86 37.28
C LEU A 243 6.60 -3.44 36.71
N GLU A 244 6.20 -2.47 37.52
CA GLU A 244 6.35 -1.05 37.20
C GLU A 244 7.84 -0.64 37.20
N GLU A 245 8.68 -1.30 38.03
CA GLU A 245 10.15 -1.18 37.98
C GLU A 245 10.82 -2.14 36.96
N ALA A 246 10.23 -3.30 36.67
CA ALA A 246 10.72 -4.25 35.67
C ALA A 246 10.12 -3.93 34.30
N ASP A 247 10.86 -3.10 33.54
CA ASP A 247 10.70 -2.76 32.13
C ASP A 247 9.31 -3.05 31.52
N PRO A 248 8.40 -2.05 31.44
CA PRO A 248 7.13 -2.17 30.74
C PRO A 248 7.24 -2.62 29.27
N GLY A 249 8.46 -2.75 28.73
CA GLY A 249 8.77 -3.25 27.39
C GLY A 249 8.59 -4.74 27.14
N LEU A 250 8.26 -5.59 28.11
CA LEU A 250 8.17 -7.05 27.92
C LEU A 250 6.83 -7.49 27.30
N VAL A 251 6.60 -7.06 26.05
CA VAL A 251 5.37 -7.29 25.27
C VAL A 251 5.29 -8.72 24.71
N GLY A 252 6.42 -9.43 24.60
CA GLY A 252 6.43 -10.77 24.04
C GLY A 252 7.70 -11.56 24.29
N ALA A 253 7.84 -12.72 23.66
CA ALA A 253 9.08 -13.47 23.61
C ALA A 253 9.25 -14.16 22.25
N VAL A 254 10.49 -14.41 21.85
CA VAL A 254 10.80 -15.24 20.68
C VAL A 254 11.32 -16.59 21.13
N PHE A 255 10.61 -17.66 20.79
CA PHE A 255 11.02 -19.04 20.97
C PHE A 255 11.97 -19.42 19.85
N GLN A 256 13.21 -19.70 20.22
CA GLN A 256 14.28 -19.94 19.26
C GLN A 256 14.92 -21.29 19.47
N GLY A 257 15.22 -22.00 18.39
CA GLY A 257 16.01 -23.22 18.44
C GLY A 257 15.87 -24.04 17.16
N PRO A 258 16.58 -25.17 17.04
CA PRO A 258 16.46 -26.05 15.88
C PRO A 258 15.03 -26.56 15.64
N ALA A 259 14.73 -26.95 14.41
CA ALA A 259 13.48 -27.62 14.08
C ALA A 259 13.34 -28.91 14.91
N GLY A 260 12.13 -29.21 15.37
CA GLY A 260 11.85 -30.42 16.15
C GLY A 260 12.07 -30.30 17.67
N CYS A 261 12.59 -29.19 18.20
CA CYS A 261 12.80 -28.98 19.64
C CYS A 261 11.54 -28.71 20.47
N GLY A 262 10.33 -28.84 19.90
CA GLY A 262 9.07 -28.70 20.65
C GLY A 262 8.55 -27.27 20.86
N LYS A 263 9.12 -26.26 20.18
CA LYS A 263 8.69 -24.84 20.25
C LYS A 263 7.19 -24.65 20.05
N SER A 264 6.65 -25.15 18.95
CA SER A 264 5.21 -25.06 18.62
C SER A 264 4.34 -25.83 19.62
N LYS A 265 4.85 -26.92 20.24
CA LYS A 265 4.13 -27.65 21.30
C LYS A 265 4.01 -26.81 22.58
N VAL A 266 5.09 -26.17 23.02
CA VAL A 266 5.07 -25.29 24.19
C VAL A 266 4.18 -24.07 23.93
N ALA A 267 4.25 -23.46 22.75
CA ALA A 267 3.34 -22.36 22.39
C ALA A 267 1.87 -22.80 22.37
N THR A 268 1.58 -24.01 21.85
CA THR A 268 0.23 -24.60 21.88
C THR A 268 -0.26 -24.86 23.31
N LEU A 269 0.62 -25.31 24.21
CA LEU A 269 0.29 -25.47 25.63
C LEU A 269 -0.12 -24.12 26.25
N LEU A 270 0.61 -23.05 25.98
CA LEU A 270 0.32 -21.71 26.51
C LEU A 270 -1.00 -21.16 25.97
N VAL A 271 -1.27 -21.33 24.66
CA VAL A 271 -2.58 -21.02 24.05
C VAL A 271 -3.70 -21.72 24.81
N CYS A 272 -3.49 -22.99 25.14
CA CYS A 272 -4.45 -23.76 25.90
C CYS A 272 -4.67 -23.28 27.32
N GLN A 273 -3.60 -22.89 28.01
CA GLN A 273 -3.69 -22.34 29.35
C GLN A 273 -4.41 -20.98 29.37
N VAL A 274 -4.16 -20.09 28.40
CA VAL A 274 -4.87 -18.80 28.29
C VAL A 274 -6.37 -19.03 28.07
N ARG A 275 -6.72 -19.92 27.13
CA ARG A 275 -8.13 -20.25 26.85
C ARG A 275 -8.82 -20.91 28.04
N ALA A 276 -8.13 -21.79 28.76
CA ALA A 276 -8.66 -22.43 29.98
C ALA A 276 -8.94 -21.42 31.10
N ARG A 277 -8.21 -20.30 31.14
CA ARG A 277 -8.45 -19.17 32.06
C ARG A 277 -9.60 -18.25 31.62
N GLY A 278 -10.22 -18.52 30.47
CA GLY A 278 -11.29 -17.69 29.90
C GLY A 278 -10.80 -16.54 29.01
N GLY A 279 -9.49 -16.46 28.73
CA GLY A 279 -8.91 -15.48 27.83
C GLY A 279 -8.95 -15.91 26.36
N CYS A 280 -8.61 -15.01 25.46
CA CYS A 280 -8.50 -15.30 24.04
C CYS A 280 -7.04 -15.49 23.61
N ALA A 281 -6.82 -16.44 22.69
CA ALA A 281 -5.52 -16.67 22.10
C ALA A 281 -5.65 -17.02 20.62
N LEU A 282 -4.81 -16.42 19.79
CA LEU A 282 -4.70 -16.67 18.36
C LEU A 282 -3.38 -17.38 18.05
N TYR A 283 -3.42 -18.32 17.10
CA TYR A 283 -2.24 -18.97 16.54
C TYR A 283 -2.25 -18.74 15.03
N ARG A 284 -1.18 -18.15 14.50
CA ARG A 284 -1.02 -17.82 13.08
C ARG A 284 0.38 -18.23 12.62
N THR A 285 0.50 -18.65 11.37
CA THR A 285 1.81 -18.68 10.69
C THR A 285 2.09 -17.29 10.14
N ALA A 286 3.33 -16.82 10.13
CA ALA A 286 3.70 -15.49 9.65
C ALA A 286 3.27 -15.25 8.18
N SER A 287 3.25 -16.29 7.35
CA SER A 287 2.74 -16.26 5.97
C SER A 287 1.26 -15.87 5.87
N HIS A 288 0.48 -15.97 6.95
CA HIS A 288 -0.90 -15.47 7.02
C HIS A 288 -0.99 -13.97 6.77
N TYR A 289 0.03 -13.21 7.18
CA TYR A 289 0.10 -11.77 7.01
C TYR A 289 0.77 -11.36 5.69
N LEU A 290 1.24 -12.31 4.87
CA LEU A 290 1.84 -12.02 3.58
C LEU A 290 0.78 -12.02 2.48
N SER A 291 0.66 -10.90 1.76
CA SER A 291 -0.24 -10.76 0.62
C SER A 291 0.45 -10.19 -0.61
N LYS A 292 -0.12 -10.50 -1.78
CA LYS A 292 0.22 -9.86 -3.05
C LYS A 292 -0.24 -8.40 -3.10
N TRP A 293 -1.17 -8.01 -2.24
CA TRP A 293 -1.76 -6.67 -2.19
C TRP A 293 -1.15 -5.85 -1.07
N VAL A 294 -0.63 -4.67 -1.42
CA VAL A 294 0.06 -3.78 -0.47
C VAL A 294 -0.92 -3.29 0.61
N GLY A 295 -0.53 -3.41 1.88
CA GLY A 295 -1.32 -2.99 3.04
C GLY A 295 -2.36 -4.01 3.55
N GLU A 296 -2.68 -5.07 2.80
CA GLU A 296 -3.65 -6.08 3.25
C GLU A 296 -3.12 -6.87 4.46
N GLY A 297 -1.83 -7.26 4.43
CA GLY A 297 -1.18 -7.95 5.55
C GLY A 297 -1.25 -7.17 6.86
N SER A 298 -0.92 -5.88 6.79
CA SER A 298 -1.02 -4.95 7.92
C SER A 298 -2.46 -4.81 8.42
N ALA A 299 -3.44 -4.74 7.52
CA ALA A 299 -4.85 -4.67 7.89
C ALA A 299 -5.33 -5.93 8.64
N ILE A 300 -4.93 -7.13 8.18
CA ILE A 300 -5.23 -8.40 8.85
C ILE A 300 -4.61 -8.42 10.24
N MET A 301 -3.35 -8.02 10.38
CA MET A 301 -2.67 -7.97 11.67
C MET A 301 -3.35 -7.02 12.65
N ARG A 302 -3.74 -5.81 12.20
CA ARG A 302 -4.50 -4.86 13.03
C ARG A 302 -5.84 -5.46 13.50
N ALA A 303 -6.54 -6.19 12.63
CA ALA A 303 -7.80 -6.84 12.99
C ALA A 303 -7.60 -7.93 14.05
N ASP A 304 -6.55 -8.75 13.94
CA ASP A 304 -6.21 -9.77 14.94
C ASP A 304 -5.89 -9.11 16.30
N PHE A 305 -5.08 -8.05 16.34
CA PHE A 305 -4.78 -7.33 17.59
C PHE A 305 -6.01 -6.63 18.20
N ALA A 306 -6.84 -5.96 17.39
CA ALA A 306 -8.07 -5.33 17.87
C ALA A 306 -9.05 -6.34 18.47
N PHE A 307 -9.16 -7.54 17.87
CA PHE A 307 -9.96 -8.64 18.41
C PHE A 307 -9.43 -9.13 19.75
N LEU A 308 -8.10 -9.27 19.88
CA LEU A 308 -7.47 -9.67 21.14
C LEU A 308 -7.70 -8.62 22.23
N ASP A 309 -7.46 -7.33 21.94
CA ASP A 309 -7.67 -6.24 22.90
C ASP A 309 -9.14 -6.16 23.37
N ALA A 310 -10.10 -6.29 22.45
CA ALA A 310 -11.52 -6.35 22.81
C ALA A 310 -11.85 -7.57 23.71
N SER A 311 -11.09 -8.67 23.59
CA SER A 311 -11.24 -9.81 24.51
C SER A 311 -10.65 -9.52 25.89
N TYR A 312 -9.58 -8.76 25.98
CA TYR A 312 -9.00 -8.36 27.27
C TYR A 312 -10.00 -7.53 28.07
N GLU A 313 -10.63 -6.54 27.43
CA GLU A 313 -11.65 -5.69 28.07
C GLU A 313 -12.82 -6.49 28.63
N LYS A 314 -13.22 -7.58 27.95
CA LYS A 314 -14.34 -8.44 28.35
C LYS A 314 -13.99 -9.43 29.46
N THR A 315 -12.76 -9.96 29.46
CA THR A 315 -12.40 -11.14 30.27
C THR A 315 -11.42 -10.82 31.39
N GLY A 316 -10.70 -9.70 31.31
CA GLY A 316 -9.60 -9.34 32.22
C GLY A 316 -8.36 -10.24 32.09
N VAL A 317 -8.39 -11.26 31.22
CA VAL A 317 -7.28 -12.19 30.99
C VAL A 317 -6.48 -11.70 29.79
N ARG A 318 -5.18 -11.46 29.98
CA ARG A 318 -4.32 -10.96 28.92
C ARG A 318 -4.27 -11.92 27.73
N PRO A 319 -4.61 -11.44 26.52
CA PRO A 319 -4.67 -12.27 25.32
C PRO A 319 -3.28 -12.63 24.81
N LEU A 320 -3.22 -13.70 24.02
CA LEU A 320 -1.97 -14.23 23.46
C LEU A 320 -2.05 -14.37 21.94
N LEU A 321 -1.08 -13.80 21.23
CA LEU A 321 -0.84 -14.04 19.80
C LEU A 321 0.39 -14.90 19.63
N VAL A 322 0.25 -16.07 19.00
CA VAL A 322 1.38 -16.89 18.56
C VAL A 322 1.58 -16.70 17.06
N VAL A 323 2.80 -16.34 16.67
CA VAL A 323 3.24 -16.23 15.26
C VAL A 323 4.33 -17.27 15.01
N ASP A 324 3.97 -18.35 14.31
CA ASP A 324 4.91 -19.37 13.87
C ASP A 324 5.65 -18.94 12.59
N GLU A 325 6.85 -19.48 12.37
CA GLU A 325 7.73 -19.11 11.25
C GLU A 325 7.97 -17.59 11.16
N LEU A 326 8.24 -16.94 12.31
CA LEU A 326 8.37 -15.49 12.43
C LEU A 326 9.38 -14.90 11.42
N GLU A 327 10.41 -15.66 11.05
CA GLU A 327 11.36 -15.30 10.00
C GLU A 327 10.70 -14.86 8.67
N ALA A 328 9.48 -15.30 8.33
CA ALA A 328 8.85 -14.89 7.09
C ALA A 328 8.49 -13.39 7.04
N ILE A 329 8.35 -12.72 8.19
CA ILE A 329 8.01 -11.28 8.28
C ILE A 329 9.06 -10.46 9.04
N ALA A 330 10.04 -11.10 9.67
CA ALA A 330 10.94 -10.49 10.65
C ALA A 330 12.43 -10.59 10.29
N LEU A 331 12.79 -10.87 9.04
CA LEU A 331 14.19 -10.90 8.60
C LEU A 331 14.82 -9.50 8.61
N ASP A 332 16.10 -9.44 8.92
CA ASP A 332 16.89 -8.22 8.91
C ASP A 332 16.84 -7.52 7.53
N ARG A 333 16.51 -6.21 7.58
CA ARG A 333 16.37 -5.30 6.44
C ARG A 333 17.62 -5.24 5.56
N GLN A 334 18.80 -5.50 6.12
CA GLN A 334 20.07 -5.48 5.37
C GLN A 334 20.27 -6.71 4.48
N HIS A 335 19.60 -7.82 4.76
CA HIS A 335 19.70 -9.07 4.02
C HIS A 335 18.58 -9.25 2.95
N GLY A 336 17.67 -8.28 2.85
CA GLY A 336 16.45 -8.35 2.04
C GLY A 336 16.47 -7.52 0.75
N TRP A 337 17.38 -7.80 -0.19
CA TRP A 337 17.30 -7.25 -1.56
C TRP A 337 16.10 -7.79 -2.37
N THR A 338 15.33 -8.72 -1.81
CA THR A 338 14.21 -9.42 -2.45
C THR A 338 12.85 -9.23 -1.76
N LEU A 339 12.78 -8.40 -0.72
CA LEU A 339 11.54 -8.18 0.02
C LEU A 339 10.68 -7.14 -0.70
N ASN A 340 9.63 -7.61 -1.38
CA ASN A 340 8.57 -6.76 -1.95
C ASN A 340 8.00 -5.85 -0.84
N GLY A 341 7.67 -4.59 -1.17
CA GLY A 341 7.27 -3.54 -0.22
C GLY A 341 6.19 -3.92 0.81
N GLY A 342 5.36 -4.93 0.54
CA GLY A 342 4.40 -5.47 1.51
C GLY A 342 4.99 -6.18 2.74
N HIS A 343 6.26 -6.61 2.73
CA HIS A 343 6.89 -7.26 3.89
C HIS A 343 7.29 -6.24 4.96
N LEU A 344 7.85 -5.10 4.54
CA LEU A 344 8.30 -4.04 5.46
C LEU A 344 7.10 -3.41 6.18
N ASP A 345 6.01 -3.19 5.45
CA ASP A 345 4.76 -2.64 6.02
C ASP A 345 4.21 -3.52 7.16
N VAL A 346 4.30 -4.86 7.04
CA VAL A 346 3.81 -5.79 8.06
C VAL A 346 4.69 -5.78 9.31
N LEU A 347 6.02 -5.76 9.14
CA LEU A 347 6.96 -5.72 10.25
C LEU A 347 6.83 -4.42 11.05
N ASP A 348 6.75 -3.28 10.37
CA ASP A 348 6.57 -1.98 11.02
C ASP A 348 5.21 -1.91 11.75
N THR A 349 4.16 -2.48 11.15
CA THR A 349 2.84 -2.62 11.79
C THR A 349 2.94 -3.48 13.06
N LEU A 350 3.64 -4.62 13.00
CA LEU A 350 3.84 -5.49 14.16
C LEU A 350 4.53 -4.75 15.31
N LEU A 351 5.65 -4.08 15.02
CA LEU A 351 6.42 -3.33 16.01
C LEU A 351 5.60 -2.20 16.65
N SER A 352 4.75 -1.53 15.86
CA SER A 352 3.83 -0.48 16.33
C SER A 352 2.72 -1.05 17.22
N LEU A 353 2.13 -2.19 16.85
CA LEU A 353 1.05 -2.81 17.62
C LEU A 353 1.55 -3.40 18.94
N LEU A 354 2.76 -3.95 18.96
CA LEU A 354 3.37 -4.47 20.19
C LEU A 354 3.49 -3.39 21.27
N THR A 355 3.80 -2.13 20.92
CA THR A 355 3.90 -1.07 21.94
C THR A 355 2.55 -0.51 22.41
N ARG A 356 1.47 -0.78 21.66
CA ARG A 356 0.15 -0.17 21.88
C ARG A 356 -0.91 -1.14 22.40
N SER A 357 -0.78 -2.43 22.09
CA SER A 357 -1.75 -3.46 22.44
C SER A 357 -1.51 -4.06 23.82
N THR A 358 -2.57 -4.56 24.44
CA THR A 358 -2.50 -5.34 25.68
C THR A 358 -2.18 -6.82 25.44
N ALA A 359 -2.26 -7.26 24.18
CA ALA A 359 -1.96 -8.62 23.78
C ALA A 359 -0.46 -8.93 23.88
N ARG A 360 -0.16 -10.11 24.41
CA ARG A 360 1.21 -10.63 24.45
C ARG A 360 1.51 -11.42 23.19
N MET A 361 2.75 -11.39 22.70
CA MET A 361 3.16 -12.13 21.52
C MET A 361 4.19 -13.23 21.85
N ILE A 362 4.03 -14.41 21.26
CA ILE A 362 5.09 -15.41 21.11
C ILE A 362 5.43 -15.54 19.63
N GLY A 363 6.65 -15.18 19.26
CA GLY A 363 7.22 -15.50 17.96
C GLY A 363 7.94 -16.84 18.01
N ILE A 364 7.77 -17.70 17.01
CA ILE A 364 8.56 -18.94 16.89
C ILE A 364 9.49 -18.78 15.69
N SER A 365 10.79 -19.01 15.90
CA SER A 365 11.76 -19.01 14.80
C SER A 365 12.73 -20.18 14.89
N ASN A 366 13.09 -20.71 13.72
CA ASN A 366 14.11 -21.75 13.58
C ASN A 366 15.51 -21.18 13.29
N ILE A 367 15.61 -19.87 13.04
CA ILE A 367 16.84 -19.23 12.58
C ILE A 367 17.58 -18.61 13.78
N ALA A 368 18.91 -18.48 13.65
CA ALA A 368 19.75 -17.75 14.61
C ALA A 368 19.31 -16.28 14.75
N ASP A 369 19.60 -15.69 15.91
CA ASP A 369 19.14 -14.38 16.37
C ASP A 369 19.63 -13.25 15.45
N ARG A 370 20.86 -13.37 14.95
CA ARG A 370 21.51 -12.44 14.03
C ARG A 370 20.76 -12.17 12.73
N PHE A 371 19.78 -13.00 12.37
CA PHE A 371 19.02 -12.86 11.14
C PHE A 371 17.64 -12.22 11.35
N LEU A 372 17.22 -12.02 12.61
CA LEU A 372 15.99 -11.31 12.93
C LEU A 372 16.24 -9.80 12.98
N ASP A 373 15.21 -9.02 12.63
CA ASP A 373 15.28 -7.57 12.65
C ASP A 373 15.69 -7.06 14.04
N THR A 374 16.69 -6.19 14.06
CA THR A 374 17.29 -5.69 15.30
C THR A 374 16.27 -4.94 16.18
N ALA A 375 15.22 -4.34 15.59
CA ALA A 375 14.16 -3.66 16.34
C ALA A 375 13.27 -4.62 17.14
N LEU A 376 13.23 -5.92 16.77
CA LEU A 376 12.57 -6.96 17.57
C LEU A 376 13.48 -7.44 18.71
N VAL A 377 14.78 -7.61 18.45
CA VAL A 377 15.73 -8.29 19.36
C VAL A 377 16.50 -7.33 20.28
N ARG A 378 16.39 -6.01 20.09
CA ARG A 378 17.03 -5.00 20.97
C ARG A 378 16.70 -5.25 22.45
N GLU A 379 17.71 -5.06 23.30
CA GLU A 379 17.57 -5.11 24.77
C GLU A 379 16.42 -4.20 25.22
N GLY A 380 15.49 -4.76 26.01
CA GLY A 380 14.32 -4.05 26.55
C GLY A 380 13.00 -4.23 25.78
N ARG A 381 12.91 -5.09 24.75
CA ARG A 381 11.64 -5.37 24.04
C ARG A 381 11.19 -6.83 24.06
N ILE A 382 11.78 -7.69 23.24
CA ILE A 382 11.33 -9.08 23.09
C ILE A 382 12.47 -10.02 23.50
N PRO A 383 12.45 -10.58 24.72
CA PRO A 383 13.44 -11.57 25.13
C PRO A 383 13.40 -12.82 24.25
N ILE A 384 14.59 -13.32 23.91
CA ILE A 384 14.77 -14.61 23.28
C ILE A 384 14.73 -15.69 24.37
N VAL A 385 13.90 -16.71 24.15
CA VAL A 385 13.83 -17.93 24.96
C VAL A 385 14.43 -19.06 24.13
N PRO A 386 15.68 -19.46 24.41
CA PRO A 386 16.33 -20.54 23.69
C PRO A 386 15.75 -21.89 24.10
N PHE A 387 15.46 -22.73 23.11
CA PHE A 387 15.07 -24.12 23.28
C PHE A 387 16.30 -25.01 23.17
N PRO A 388 16.43 -26.01 24.05
CA PRO A 388 17.59 -26.89 24.03
C PRO A 388 17.63 -27.68 22.72
N PRO A 389 18.79 -27.76 22.06
CA PRO A 389 18.92 -28.41 20.77
C PRO A 389 18.79 -29.93 20.84
N ARG A 390 19.03 -30.53 22.01
CA ARG A 390 18.96 -31.97 22.27
C ARG A 390 18.39 -32.23 23.66
N LEU A 391 17.68 -33.33 23.79
CA LEU A 391 17.24 -33.87 25.08
C LEU A 391 18.33 -34.74 25.67
N GLU A 392 18.43 -34.76 27.00
CA GLU A 392 19.30 -35.68 27.73
C GLU A 392 18.84 -37.14 27.58
N PRO A 393 19.73 -38.13 27.71
CA PRO A 393 19.38 -39.55 27.53
C PRO A 393 18.18 -40.01 28.37
N GLU A 394 18.07 -39.53 29.60
CA GLU A 394 16.95 -39.80 30.51
C GLU A 394 15.64 -39.21 29.98
N GLN A 395 15.69 -37.98 29.46
CA GLN A 395 14.54 -37.30 28.85
C GLN A 395 14.11 -37.97 27.53
N VAL A 396 15.06 -38.47 26.74
CA VAL A 396 14.76 -39.27 25.54
C VAL A 396 14.03 -40.56 25.92
N ALA A 397 14.51 -41.27 26.95
CA ALA A 397 13.84 -42.47 27.45
C ALA A 397 12.41 -42.18 27.93
N ALA A 398 12.22 -41.08 28.68
CA ALA A 398 10.89 -40.65 29.12
C ALA A 398 9.97 -40.26 27.95
N LEU A 399 10.48 -39.56 26.94
CA LEU A 399 9.73 -39.21 25.74
C LEU A 399 9.29 -40.46 24.95
N ILE A 400 10.18 -41.44 24.79
CA ILE A 400 9.88 -42.72 24.14
C ILE A 400 8.82 -43.47 24.92
N ALA A 401 9.00 -43.60 26.25
CA ALA A 401 8.03 -44.25 27.13
C ALA A 401 6.64 -43.61 27.02
N MET A 402 6.58 -42.28 27.03
CA MET A 402 5.33 -41.53 26.86
C MET A 402 4.67 -41.81 25.50
N ARG A 403 5.43 -41.81 24.39
CA ARG A 403 4.87 -42.09 23.06
C ARG A 403 4.41 -43.51 22.88
N LEU A 404 5.08 -44.46 23.52
CA LEU A 404 4.74 -45.88 23.46
C LEU A 404 3.71 -46.29 24.51
N ALA A 405 3.31 -45.42 25.44
CA ALA A 405 2.34 -45.74 26.50
C ALA A 405 0.98 -46.24 25.99
N ARG A 406 0.60 -45.88 24.75
CA ARG A 406 -0.64 -46.32 24.09
C ARG A 406 -0.42 -47.41 23.04
N VAL A 407 0.81 -47.90 22.89
CA VAL A 407 1.15 -48.96 21.95
C VAL A 407 1.25 -50.26 22.73
N PRO A 408 0.54 -51.34 22.33
CA PRO A 408 0.71 -52.65 22.95
C PRO A 408 2.12 -53.17 22.62
N LEU A 409 3.04 -53.09 23.58
CA LEU A 409 4.39 -53.61 23.46
C LEU A 409 4.43 -55.07 23.90
N THR A 410 4.96 -55.95 23.05
CA THR A 410 5.32 -57.32 23.42
C THR A 410 6.50 -57.27 24.38
N ARG A 411 6.30 -57.72 25.63
CA ARG A 411 7.42 -57.97 26.55
C ARG A 411 8.21 -59.16 26.01
N SER A 412 9.32 -58.92 25.32
CA SER A 412 10.33 -59.95 25.14
C SER A 412 10.90 -60.27 26.53
N GLY A 413 10.56 -61.45 27.05
CA GLY A 413 11.10 -61.96 28.32
C GLY A 413 12.62 -61.86 28.32
N GLY A 414 13.17 -61.43 29.44
CA GLY A 414 14.61 -61.32 29.63
C GLY A 414 15.30 -62.65 29.33
N ALA A 415 16.36 -62.58 28.53
CA ALA A 415 17.45 -63.53 28.68
C ALA A 415 18.20 -63.13 29.95
N SER A 416 18.21 -64.05 30.91
CA SER A 416 19.09 -64.10 32.07
C SER A 416 20.55 -63.90 31.72
#